data_AF-A0A2D6X0X2-F1
#
_entry.id   AF-A0A2D6X0X2-F1
#
_cell.length_a   1.000
_cell.length_b   1.000
_cell.length_c   1.000
_cell.angle_alpha   90.00
_cell.angle_beta   90.00
_cell.angle_gamma   90.00
#
_symmetry.space_group_name_H-M   'P 1'
#
loop_
_entity.id
_entity.type
_entity.pdbx_description
1 polymer ?
#
loop_
_entity_poly.entity_id
_entity_poly.type
_entity_poly.pdbx_seq_one_letter_code
_entity_poly.pdbx_strand_id
1 'polypeptide(L)'
;MVNEIQKDLFNNTLKNDWEKEWKDMPEFVQEDKMPTKQLMVNFRKETDLKDFSKLIGQTITPSTKSISFPLYDREKPSNYLYTYIKPKKK
;
A
#
# COMPACT_ATOMS: atom_id res chain seq x y z
N MET A 1 -16.70 -43.13 18.64
CA MET A 1 -16.33 -42.14 19.68
C MET A 1 -15.10 -41.32 19.26
N VAL A 2 -15.15 -40.58 18.14
CA VAL A 2 -14.02 -39.75 17.66
C VAL A 2 -14.44 -38.29 17.41
N ASN A 3 -15.74 -37.99 17.37
CA ASN A 3 -16.27 -36.67 16.97
C ASN A 3 -16.52 -35.67 18.11
N GLU A 4 -16.36 -36.07 19.38
CA GLU A 4 -16.61 -35.17 20.52
C GLU A 4 -15.33 -34.48 21.00
N ILE A 5 -14.19 -35.18 20.97
CA ILE A 5 -12.89 -34.63 21.39
C ILE A 5 -12.44 -33.46 20.48
N GLN A 6 -12.81 -33.49 19.19
CA GLN A 6 -12.42 -32.44 18.25
C GLN A 6 -13.23 -31.14 18.43
N LYS A 7 -14.42 -31.18 19.04
CA LYS A 7 -15.24 -29.98 19.28
C LYS A 7 -14.68 -29.11 20.41
N ASP A 8 -13.96 -29.69 21.37
CA ASP A 8 -13.37 -28.94 22.50
C ASP A 8 -12.10 -28.17 22.12
N LEU A 9 -11.42 -28.52 21.02
CA LEU A 9 -10.27 -27.73 20.54
C LEU A 9 -10.66 -26.32 20.09
N PHE A 10 -11.94 -26.09 19.76
CA PHE A 10 -12.45 -24.82 19.26
C PHE A 10 -13.41 -24.11 20.24
N ASN A 11 -13.55 -24.61 21.47
CA ASN A 11 -14.36 -23.99 22.52
C ASN A 11 -13.64 -22.77 23.13
N ASN A 12 -13.60 -21.69 22.35
CA ASN A 12 -13.68 -20.26 22.65
C ASN A 12 -13.29 -19.73 24.07
N THR A 13 -12.30 -20.33 24.73
CA THR A 13 -11.78 -19.91 26.06
C THR A 13 -10.32 -19.48 26.00
N LEU A 14 -9.72 -19.46 24.82
CA LEU A 14 -8.51 -18.70 24.56
C LEU A 14 -8.95 -17.30 24.16
N LYS A 15 -9.36 -16.51 25.16
CA LYS A 15 -9.37 -15.06 25.00
C LYS A 15 -7.93 -14.70 24.70
N ASN A 16 -7.62 -14.48 23.43
CA ASN A 16 -6.26 -14.64 22.95
C ASN A 16 -5.33 -13.74 23.76
N ASP A 17 -4.34 -14.31 24.46
CA ASP A 17 -3.48 -13.54 25.36
C ASP A 17 -2.75 -12.39 24.64
N TRP A 18 -2.58 -12.49 23.33
CA TRP A 18 -2.03 -11.42 22.49
C TRP A 18 -2.87 -10.12 22.55
N GLU A 19 -4.18 -10.19 22.77
CA GLU A 19 -5.03 -8.98 22.90
C GLU A 19 -4.68 -8.15 24.14
N LYS A 20 -4.17 -8.79 25.21
CA LYS A 20 -3.74 -8.09 26.44
C LYS A 20 -2.39 -7.41 26.27
N GLU A 21 -1.52 -7.99 25.44
CA GLU A 21 -0.18 -7.48 25.13
C GLU A 21 -0.23 -6.37 24.07
N TRP A 22 -1.26 -6.35 23.23
CA TRP A 22 -1.43 -5.36 22.17
C TRP A 22 -2.10 -4.09 22.70
N LYS A 23 -1.33 -3.30 23.46
CA LYS A 23 -1.74 -1.97 23.94
C LYS A 23 -1.00 -0.89 23.17
N ASP A 24 -1.71 0.20 22.88
CA ASP A 24 -1.15 1.43 22.30
C ASP A 24 -0.61 1.34 20.86
N MET A 25 -1.00 0.34 20.05
CA MET A 25 -0.69 0.36 18.63
C MET A 25 -1.64 1.34 17.92
N PRO A 26 -1.15 2.48 17.37
CA PRO A 26 -2.00 3.37 16.61
C PRO A 26 -2.48 2.68 15.33
N GLU A 27 -3.67 3.05 14.90
CA GLU A 27 -4.23 2.57 13.64
C GLU A 27 -3.40 3.13 12.47
N PHE A 28 -3.07 2.27 11.50
CA PHE A 28 -2.34 2.68 10.31
C PHE A 28 -3.30 3.40 9.36
N VAL A 29 -3.10 4.71 9.19
CA VAL A 29 -3.90 5.53 8.27
C VAL A 29 -3.08 5.82 7.02
N GLN A 30 -3.54 5.30 5.88
CA GLN A 30 -2.99 5.61 4.56
C GLN A 30 -4.04 6.38 3.75
N GLU A 31 -3.65 7.54 3.22
CA GLU A 31 -4.51 8.32 2.33
C GLU A 31 -4.77 7.55 1.02
N ASP A 32 -5.99 7.69 0.49
CA ASP A 32 -6.33 7.11 -0.80
C ASP A 32 -5.57 7.83 -1.92
N LYS A 33 -4.63 7.10 -2.55
CA LYS A 33 -3.77 7.57 -3.63
C LYS A 33 -4.15 6.96 -4.97
N MET A 34 -5.35 6.39 -5.06
CA MET A 34 -5.89 5.87 -6.30
C MET A 34 -5.96 6.98 -7.37
N PRO A 35 -5.59 6.67 -8.63
CA PRO A 35 -5.71 7.64 -9.71
C PRO A 35 -7.18 7.93 -9.98
N THR A 36 -7.55 9.21 -10.14
CA THR A 36 -8.92 9.62 -10.46
C THR A 36 -9.38 9.08 -11.82
N LYS A 37 -8.45 8.93 -12.77
CA LYS A 37 -8.72 8.42 -14.11
C LYS A 37 -7.49 7.73 -14.70
N GLN A 38 -7.72 6.63 -15.40
CA GLN A 38 -6.70 5.93 -16.18
C GLN A 38 -6.99 6.06 -17.68
N LEU A 39 -5.94 6.27 -18.48
CA LEU A 39 -6.00 6.28 -19.94
C LEU A 39 -5.08 5.20 -20.49
N MET A 40 -5.55 4.46 -21.49
CA MET A 40 -4.74 3.50 -22.24
C MET A 40 -4.34 4.11 -23.58
N VAL A 41 -3.04 4.26 -23.81
CA VAL A 41 -2.48 4.85 -25.04
C VAL A 41 -1.71 3.77 -25.78
N ASN A 42 -2.14 3.45 -27.00
CA ASN A 42 -1.47 2.48 -27.86
C ASN A 42 -0.59 3.22 -28.87
N PHE A 43 0.71 2.88 -28.91
CA PHE A 43 1.66 3.45 -29.86
C PHE A 43 1.83 2.51 -31.06
N ARG A 44 1.96 3.08 -32.27
CA ARG A 44 2.17 2.28 -33.49
C ARG A 44 3.65 1.99 -33.73
N LYS A 45 4.53 2.92 -33.37
CA LYS A 45 5.98 2.81 -33.53
C LYS A 45 6.70 3.18 -32.23
N GLU A 46 7.90 2.66 -32.07
CA GLU A 46 8.78 3.00 -30.95
C GLU A 46 9.24 4.47 -30.99
N THR A 47 9.30 5.06 -32.18
CA THR A 47 9.57 6.51 -32.36
C THR A 47 8.52 7.37 -31.68
N ASP A 48 7.25 7.00 -31.81
CA ASP A 48 6.13 7.76 -31.26
C ASP A 48 6.14 7.70 -29.74
N LEU A 49 6.51 6.55 -29.17
CA LEU A 49 6.71 6.38 -27.73
C LEU A 49 7.87 7.25 -27.22
N LYS A 50 8.97 7.32 -27.99
CA LYS A 50 10.14 8.14 -27.63
C LYS A 50 9.81 9.63 -27.66
N ASP A 51 9.04 10.10 -28.62
CA ASP A 51 8.63 11.50 -28.69
C ASP A 51 7.59 11.84 -27.60
N PHE A 52 6.68 10.91 -27.29
CA PHE A 52 5.78 11.05 -26.14
C PHE A 52 6.53 11.12 -24.80
N SER A 53 7.57 10.29 -24.62
CA SER A 53 8.46 10.33 -23.46
C SER A 53 9.13 11.69 -23.28
N LYS A 54 9.61 12.31 -24.37
CA LYS A 54 10.18 13.66 -24.34
C LYS A 54 9.14 14.73 -24.01
N LEU A 55 7.93 14.63 -24.57
CA LEU A 55 6.85 15.59 -24.33
C LEU A 55 6.42 15.64 -22.86
N ILE A 56 6.35 14.48 -22.20
CA ILE A 56 6.01 14.38 -20.78
C ILE A 56 7.22 14.69 -19.87
N GLY A 57 8.44 14.64 -20.41
CA GLY A 57 9.67 14.83 -19.63
C GLY A 57 9.96 13.66 -18.69
N GLN A 58 9.44 12.46 -18.99
CA GLN A 58 9.68 11.24 -18.23
C GLN A 58 10.30 10.19 -19.13
N THR A 59 11.30 9.46 -18.63
CA THR A 59 11.97 8.39 -19.39
C THR A 59 11.07 7.15 -19.44
N ILE A 60 10.49 6.84 -20.59
CA ILE A 60 9.65 5.66 -20.80
C ILE A 60 10.46 4.62 -21.57
N THR A 61 10.66 3.45 -20.98
CA THR A 61 11.29 2.30 -21.65
C THR A 61 10.23 1.40 -22.30
N PRO A 62 10.59 0.57 -23.30
CA PRO A 62 9.66 -0.41 -23.88
C PRO A 62 9.09 -1.41 -22.86
N SER A 63 9.79 -1.64 -21.74
CA SER A 63 9.34 -2.50 -20.64
C SER A 63 8.42 -1.81 -19.62
N THR A 64 8.21 -0.49 -19.75
CA THR A 64 7.38 0.29 -18.82
C THR A 64 5.91 -0.05 -19.02
N LYS A 65 5.24 -0.58 -17.99
CA LYS A 65 3.84 -1.01 -18.05
C LYS A 65 2.84 0.12 -17.82
N SER A 66 3.17 1.05 -16.94
CA SER A 66 2.33 2.19 -16.58
C SER A 66 3.19 3.34 -16.09
N ILE A 67 2.66 4.55 -16.25
CA ILE A 67 3.24 5.77 -15.69
C ILE A 67 2.13 6.55 -14.99
N SER A 68 2.52 7.33 -13.99
CA SER A 68 1.64 8.30 -13.36
C SER A 68 2.10 9.70 -13.70
N PHE A 69 1.15 10.57 -13.96
CA PHE A 69 1.41 11.98 -14.19
C PHE A 69 0.58 12.81 -13.19
N PRO A 70 1.21 13.71 -12.40
CA PRO A 70 2.65 13.99 -12.34
C PRO A 70 3.46 12.80 -11.81
N LEU A 71 4.79 12.83 -11.99
CA LEU A 71 5.68 11.78 -11.50
C LEU A 71 5.50 11.64 -9.98
N TYR A 72 5.17 10.44 -9.50
CA TYR A 72 5.01 10.18 -8.08
C TYR A 72 6.36 10.22 -7.37
N ASP A 73 6.46 11.05 -6.33
CA ASP A 73 7.56 10.92 -5.37
C ASP A 73 7.35 9.66 -4.54
N ARG A 74 8.37 8.81 -4.50
CA ARG A 74 8.34 7.61 -3.67
C ARG A 74 8.41 8.03 -2.21
N GLU A 75 7.37 7.70 -1.44
CA GLU A 75 7.41 7.89 0.00
C GLU A 75 8.54 7.05 0.60
N LYS A 76 9.38 7.69 1.39
CA LYS A 76 10.48 7.01 2.06
C LYS A 76 9.89 6.12 3.15
N PRO A 77 10.40 4.90 3.35
CA PRO A 77 9.96 4.04 4.45
C PRO A 77 10.16 4.71 5.81
N SER A 78 11.13 5.64 5.90
CA SER A 78 11.36 6.50 7.07
C SER A 78 10.13 7.31 7.50
N ASN A 79 9.20 7.61 6.59
CA ASN A 79 7.98 8.38 6.91
C ASN A 79 7.00 7.59 7.77
N TYR A 80 7.12 6.25 7.79
CA TYR A 80 6.23 5.37 8.54
C TYR A 80 6.89 4.77 9.78
N LEU A 81 8.11 5.24 10.13
CA LEU A 81 8.76 4.82 11.37
C LEU A 81 7.94 5.35 12.55
N TYR A 82 7.69 4.47 13.51
CA TYR A 82 7.02 4.83 14.75
C TYR A 82 7.87 5.85 15.50
N THR A 83 7.46 7.12 15.45
CA THR A 83 7.97 8.18 16.31
C THR A 83 6.92 8.44 17.36
N TYR A 84 7.33 8.39 18.63
CA TYR A 84 6.45 8.65 19.76
C TYR A 84 5.81 10.03 19.60
N ILE A 85 4.54 10.08 19.20
CA ILE A 85 3.78 11.33 19.05
C ILE A 85 3.57 11.86 20.47
N LYS A 86 4.38 12.82 20.91
CA LYS A 86 4.09 13.55 22.15
C LYS A 86 2.69 14.16 21.99
N PRO A 87 1.73 13.85 22.87
CA PRO A 87 0.39 14.42 22.77
C PRO A 87 0.51 15.95 22.81
N LYS A 88 -0.17 16.62 21.88
CA LYS A 88 -0.33 18.08 21.92
C LYS A 88 -0.95 18.43 23.27
N LYS A 89 -0.19 19.12 24.13
CA LYS A 89 -0.74 19.73 25.36
C LYS A 89 -1.85 20.70 24.92
N LYS A 90 -3.06 20.48 25.42
CA LYS A 90 -4.16 21.45 25.35
C LYS A 90 -3.78 22.71 26.10
#